data_AF-A0A0F7J5G1-F1
#
_entry.id   AF-A0A0F7J5G1-F1
#
_cell.length_a   1.000
_cell.length_b   1.000
_cell.length_c   1.000
_cell.angle_alpha   90.00
_cell.angle_beta   90.00
_cell.angle_gamma   90.00
#
_symmetry.space_group_name_H-M   'P 1'
#
loop_
_entity.id
_entity.type
_entity.pdbx_description
1 polymer ?
#
loop_
_entity_poly.entity_id
_entity_poly.type
_entity_poly.pdbx_seq_one_letter_code
_entity_poly.pdbx_strand_id
1 'polypeptide(L)'
;MSKPHTKGPQSAIVTGPAGQEIWTDQYGRVKVQFGWDRYGKMDENSSCWIRVSYPWAGKGFGMIQIPRIGQEVLVDFKNGDPDLPIIVGRTYNQDTMPPWGLPGMASQSGIFSHSLYGGPTNGNMLRFDDKTGAEEVKFHAEKDLNTTVKNNETHTVMVDRTKTIIKNETNSIGEDRNTTVTKNDGLSVKLAQTINIGTTYRLDVGDQFTLRCGNAALVLHKDGSIEFCGKQLMLHTSDVMQLIGKGIDMNPDGGTAVTADDIAPLLTSE
;
A
#
# COMPACT_ATOMS: atom_id res chain seq x y z
N MET A 1 -43.26 -42.58 19.58
CA MET A 1 -43.26 -41.40 18.69
C MET A 1 -41.99 -41.43 17.86
N SER A 2 -42.04 -41.07 16.58
CA SER A 2 -40.85 -40.95 15.72
C SER A 2 -40.02 -39.73 16.13
N LYS A 3 -38.68 -39.80 15.97
CA LYS A 3 -37.80 -38.66 16.23
C LYS A 3 -38.18 -37.47 15.31
N PRO A 4 -38.31 -36.24 15.83
CA PRO A 4 -38.54 -35.05 14.99
C PRO A 4 -37.43 -34.89 13.95
N HIS A 5 -37.79 -34.40 12.77
CA HIS A 5 -36.85 -34.12 11.67
C HIS A 5 -37.11 -32.74 11.08
N THR A 6 -36.03 -32.02 10.76
CA THR A 6 -36.09 -30.80 9.97
C THR A 6 -36.27 -31.14 8.49
N LYS A 7 -36.79 -30.18 7.71
CA LYS A 7 -37.06 -30.36 6.26
C LYS A 7 -36.17 -29.49 5.37
N GLY A 8 -35.19 -28.81 5.96
CA GLY A 8 -34.26 -27.92 5.26
C GLY A 8 -33.60 -26.93 6.21
N PRO A 9 -32.70 -26.09 5.69
CA PRO A 9 -31.98 -25.08 6.46
C PRO A 9 -32.91 -24.02 7.05
N GLN A 10 -32.49 -23.43 8.17
CA GLN A 10 -33.21 -22.36 8.88
C GLN A 10 -32.25 -21.20 9.21
N SER A 11 -32.76 -19.97 9.22
CA SER A 11 -31.99 -18.82 9.73
C SER A 11 -31.89 -18.86 11.25
N ALA A 12 -30.73 -18.47 11.78
CA ALA A 12 -30.49 -18.23 13.20
C ALA A 12 -29.57 -17.01 13.37
N ILE A 13 -29.62 -16.37 14.54
CA ILE A 13 -28.77 -15.21 14.86
C ILE A 13 -27.62 -15.68 15.72
N VAL A 14 -26.39 -15.28 15.38
CA VAL A 14 -25.19 -15.59 16.17
C VAL A 14 -25.25 -14.89 17.52
N THR A 15 -24.98 -15.61 18.61
CA THR A 15 -25.03 -15.10 19.98
C THR A 15 -23.70 -15.27 20.71
N GLY A 16 -23.57 -14.59 21.85
CA GLY A 16 -22.41 -14.67 22.72
C GLY A 16 -22.56 -13.79 23.96
N PRO A 17 -21.51 -13.70 24.80
CA PRO A 17 -21.57 -12.93 26.03
C PRO A 17 -21.78 -11.44 25.78
N ALA A 18 -22.42 -10.77 26.74
CA ALA A 18 -22.60 -9.32 26.71
C ALA A 18 -21.25 -8.59 26.57
N GLY A 19 -21.21 -7.57 25.71
CA GLY A 19 -20.03 -6.75 25.46
C GLY A 19 -18.99 -7.36 24.51
N GLN A 20 -19.23 -8.55 23.96
CA GLN A 20 -18.39 -9.14 22.92
C GLN A 20 -18.97 -8.89 21.52
N GLU A 21 -18.11 -8.70 20.52
CA GLU A 21 -18.52 -8.70 19.10
C GLU A 21 -18.34 -10.06 18.43
N ILE A 22 -17.50 -10.92 18.99
CA ILE A 22 -17.18 -12.23 18.43
C ILE A 22 -17.05 -13.26 19.56
N TRP A 23 -17.66 -14.44 19.36
CA TRP A 23 -17.59 -15.53 20.33
C TRP A 23 -17.39 -16.86 19.61
N THR A 24 -16.19 -17.42 19.76
CA THR A 24 -15.75 -18.63 19.05
C THR A 24 -14.86 -19.49 19.95
N ASP A 25 -14.76 -20.77 19.63
CA ASP A 25 -13.82 -21.69 20.27
C ASP A 25 -12.66 -22.10 19.36
N GLN A 26 -11.80 -23.02 19.85
CA GLN A 26 -10.62 -23.53 19.14
C GLN A 26 -10.90 -24.22 17.80
N TYR A 27 -12.17 -24.54 17.50
CA TYR A 27 -12.59 -25.18 16.26
C TYR A 27 -13.28 -24.20 15.29
N GLY A 28 -13.31 -22.91 15.62
CA GLY A 28 -14.02 -21.90 14.82
C GLY A 28 -15.54 -22.10 14.84
N ARG A 29 -16.09 -22.66 15.92
CA ARG A 29 -17.53 -22.83 16.12
C ARG A 29 -18.12 -21.57 16.74
N VAL A 30 -19.40 -21.32 16.50
CA VAL A 30 -20.16 -20.23 17.14
C VAL A 30 -21.40 -20.77 17.84
N LYS A 31 -22.06 -19.94 18.63
CA LYS A 31 -23.38 -20.20 19.19
C LYS A 31 -24.42 -19.33 18.50
N VAL A 32 -25.66 -19.79 18.48
CA VAL A 32 -26.77 -19.10 17.82
C VAL A 32 -28.04 -19.18 18.66
N GLN A 33 -29.01 -18.34 18.35
CA GLN A 33 -30.39 -18.50 18.77
C GLN A 33 -31.28 -18.69 17.55
N PHE A 34 -32.09 -19.75 17.57
CA PHE A 34 -33.06 -20.04 16.53
C PHE A 34 -34.32 -19.21 16.70
N GLY A 35 -34.99 -18.84 15.60
CA GLY A 35 -36.20 -18.01 15.66
C GLY A 35 -37.39 -18.67 16.38
N TRP A 36 -37.40 -19.99 16.56
CA TRP A 36 -38.42 -20.72 17.30
C TRP A 36 -38.10 -20.83 18.80
N ASP A 37 -36.88 -20.52 19.24
CA ASP A 37 -36.49 -20.60 20.64
C ASP A 37 -36.98 -19.36 21.40
N ARG A 38 -37.98 -19.60 22.25
CA ARG A 38 -38.62 -18.59 23.11
C ARG A 38 -37.99 -18.51 24.51
N TYR A 39 -37.08 -19.42 24.85
CA TYR A 39 -36.44 -19.50 26.17
C TYR A 39 -35.02 -18.95 26.17
N GLY A 40 -34.34 -18.97 25.01
CA GLY A 40 -33.05 -18.34 24.80
C GLY A 40 -33.07 -16.83 25.07
N LYS A 41 -31.97 -16.32 25.61
CA LYS A 41 -31.82 -14.93 26.06
C LYS A 41 -30.91 -14.09 25.15
N MET A 42 -30.65 -14.57 23.94
CA MET A 42 -29.70 -14.00 22.97
C MET A 42 -28.29 -13.89 23.55
N ASP A 43 -27.88 -14.91 24.31
CA ASP A 43 -26.62 -14.95 25.07
C ASP A 43 -25.78 -16.20 24.72
N GLU A 44 -24.65 -16.38 25.41
CA GLU A 44 -23.75 -17.52 25.25
C GLU A 44 -24.35 -18.87 25.68
N ASN A 45 -25.56 -18.92 26.24
CA ASN A 45 -26.22 -20.15 26.68
C ASN A 45 -27.33 -20.60 25.72
N SER A 46 -27.57 -19.85 24.66
CA SER A 46 -28.68 -20.08 23.71
C SER A 46 -28.56 -21.37 22.90
N SER A 47 -27.34 -21.87 22.67
CA SER A 47 -27.13 -23.15 21.99
C SER A 47 -25.86 -23.90 22.43
N CYS A 48 -25.70 -25.11 21.91
CA CYS A 48 -24.41 -25.78 21.85
C CYS A 48 -23.46 -25.07 20.85
N TRP A 49 -22.19 -25.48 20.82
CA TRP A 49 -21.24 -25.01 19.82
C TRP A 49 -21.50 -25.64 18.44
N ILE A 50 -21.76 -24.80 17.45
CA ILE A 50 -22.14 -25.21 16.09
C ILE A 50 -20.98 -24.98 15.13
N ARG A 51 -20.63 -25.99 14.34
CA ARG A 51 -19.59 -25.89 13.30
C ARG A 51 -20.04 -24.99 12.16
N VAL A 52 -19.07 -24.25 11.60
CA VAL A 52 -19.27 -23.32 10.50
C VAL A 52 -18.62 -23.86 9.25
N SER A 53 -19.36 -23.86 8.14
CA SER A 53 -18.82 -24.09 6.80
C SER A 53 -17.94 -22.90 6.38
N TYR A 54 -16.75 -23.21 5.84
CA TYR A 54 -15.80 -22.22 5.34
C TYR A 54 -15.54 -22.43 3.85
N PRO A 55 -15.21 -21.38 3.07
CA PRO A 55 -14.96 -21.51 1.63
C PRO A 55 -13.83 -22.49 1.28
N TRP A 56 -12.82 -22.61 2.15
CA TRP A 56 -11.71 -23.55 1.99
C TRP A 56 -11.18 -23.98 3.35
N ALA A 57 -11.11 -25.28 3.64
CA ALA A 57 -10.66 -25.80 4.92
C ALA A 57 -9.77 -27.03 4.76
N GLY A 58 -8.52 -26.94 5.21
CA GLY A 58 -7.54 -28.03 5.15
C GLY A 58 -6.70 -28.14 6.42
N LYS A 59 -5.76 -29.10 6.44
CA LYS A 59 -4.87 -29.33 7.60
C LYS A 59 -3.81 -28.23 7.70
N GLY A 60 -4.13 -27.14 8.40
CA GLY A 60 -3.23 -26.00 8.62
C GLY A 60 -3.26 -24.92 7.53
N PHE A 61 -4.26 -24.93 6.65
CA PHE A 61 -4.46 -23.92 5.61
C PHE A 61 -5.95 -23.75 5.30
N GLY A 62 -6.34 -22.64 4.67
CA GLY A 62 -7.70 -22.38 4.24
C GLY A 62 -8.10 -20.91 4.35
N MET A 63 -9.40 -20.66 4.31
CA MET A 63 -10.02 -19.36 4.54
C MET A 63 -10.89 -19.42 5.79
N ILE A 64 -10.82 -18.38 6.61
CA ILE A 64 -11.62 -18.29 7.83
C ILE A 64 -12.28 -16.92 7.94
N GLN A 65 -13.60 -16.91 8.07
CA GLN A 65 -14.40 -15.73 8.39
C GLN A 65 -15.37 -16.13 9.49
N ILE A 66 -15.06 -15.84 10.74
CA ILE A 66 -15.90 -16.29 11.86
C ILE A 66 -17.18 -15.43 11.90
N PRO A 67 -18.40 -16.02 11.93
CA PRO A 67 -19.63 -15.26 12.16
C PRO A 67 -19.54 -14.46 13.46
N ARG A 68 -19.90 -13.17 13.41
CA ARG A 68 -19.91 -12.28 14.57
C ARG A 68 -21.29 -12.23 15.20
N ILE A 69 -21.33 -11.87 16.48
CA ILE A 69 -22.58 -11.75 17.24
C ILE A 69 -23.52 -10.77 16.53
N GLY A 70 -24.80 -11.14 16.44
CA GLY A 70 -25.83 -10.38 15.73
C GLY A 70 -25.95 -10.68 14.24
N GLN A 71 -24.99 -11.40 13.62
CA GLN A 71 -25.10 -11.78 12.21
C GLN A 71 -26.09 -12.92 12.00
N GLU A 72 -26.81 -12.90 10.88
CA GLU A 72 -27.66 -14.00 10.45
C GLU A 72 -26.84 -15.10 9.75
N VAL A 73 -27.10 -16.35 10.13
CA VAL A 73 -26.51 -17.54 9.52
C VAL A 73 -27.59 -18.53 9.12
N LEU A 74 -27.31 -19.31 8.07
CA LEU A 74 -28.14 -20.44 7.66
C LEU A 74 -27.62 -21.71 8.32
N VAL A 75 -28.47 -22.34 9.12
CA VAL A 75 -28.18 -23.58 9.85
C VAL A 75 -28.93 -24.74 9.19
N ASP A 76 -28.18 -25.73 8.73
CA ASP A 76 -28.71 -27.04 8.33
C ASP A 76 -28.47 -28.07 9.43
N PHE A 77 -29.04 -29.26 9.28
CA PHE A 77 -29.08 -30.29 10.30
C PHE A 77 -28.68 -31.63 9.68
N LYS A 78 -27.64 -32.28 10.22
CA LYS A 78 -27.11 -33.52 9.64
C LYS A 78 -28.19 -34.60 9.61
N ASN A 79 -28.49 -35.13 8.42
CA ASN A 79 -29.57 -36.09 8.20
C ASN A 79 -30.94 -35.60 8.70
N GLY A 80 -31.16 -34.29 8.79
CA GLY A 80 -32.38 -33.68 9.30
C GLY A 80 -32.54 -33.75 10.83
N ASP A 81 -31.51 -34.16 11.58
CA ASP A 81 -31.56 -34.29 13.03
C ASP A 81 -31.42 -32.92 13.74
N PRO A 82 -32.46 -32.40 14.43
CA PRO A 82 -32.41 -31.11 15.12
C PRO A 82 -31.28 -30.99 16.15
N ASP A 83 -30.76 -32.12 16.66
CA ASP A 83 -29.69 -32.17 17.66
C ASP A 83 -28.29 -32.00 17.04
N LEU A 84 -28.18 -32.05 15.70
CA LEU A 84 -26.91 -32.03 14.97
C LEU A 84 -26.82 -30.83 13.99
N PRO A 85 -26.89 -29.58 14.49
CA PRO A 85 -26.82 -28.40 13.65
C PRO A 85 -25.43 -28.19 13.04
N ILE A 86 -25.41 -27.55 11.87
CA ILE A 86 -24.21 -27.09 11.16
C ILE A 86 -24.54 -25.82 10.37
N ILE A 87 -23.71 -24.77 10.51
CA ILE A 87 -23.88 -23.54 9.74
C ILE A 87 -23.33 -23.76 8.33
N VAL A 88 -24.16 -23.53 7.32
CA VAL A 88 -23.85 -23.78 5.90
C VAL A 88 -23.84 -22.51 5.05
N GLY A 89 -24.33 -21.38 5.57
CA GLY A 89 -24.42 -20.13 4.82
C GLY A 89 -24.56 -18.90 5.70
N ARG A 90 -24.55 -17.74 5.04
CA ARG A 90 -24.72 -16.40 5.63
C ARG A 90 -25.60 -15.58 4.72
N THR A 91 -26.37 -14.69 5.31
CA THR A 91 -27.28 -13.81 4.58
C THR A 91 -27.17 -12.40 5.15
N TYR A 92 -27.25 -11.41 4.27
CA TYR A 92 -27.52 -10.04 4.68
C TYR A 92 -29.03 -9.88 4.93
N ASN A 93 -29.39 -8.96 5.82
CA ASN A 93 -30.76 -8.59 6.14
C ASN A 93 -30.84 -7.09 6.45
N GLN A 94 -31.99 -6.61 6.92
CA GLN A 94 -32.20 -5.18 7.19
C GLN A 94 -31.26 -4.61 8.28
N ASP A 95 -30.84 -5.44 9.24
CA ASP A 95 -29.93 -5.04 10.32
C ASP A 95 -28.46 -5.20 9.93
N THR A 96 -28.17 -6.15 9.04
CA THR A 96 -26.85 -6.43 8.49
C THR A 96 -26.90 -6.27 6.97
N MET A 97 -26.86 -5.02 6.50
CA MET A 97 -26.90 -4.72 5.07
C MET A 97 -25.59 -5.05 4.36
N PRO A 98 -25.61 -5.32 3.04
CA PRO A 98 -24.41 -5.48 2.24
C PRO A 98 -23.46 -4.26 2.38
N PRO A 99 -22.12 -4.46 2.26
CA PRO A 99 -21.13 -3.41 2.45
C PRO A 99 -21.08 -2.37 1.30
N TRP A 100 -21.91 -2.53 0.27
CA TRP A 100 -21.97 -1.65 -0.90
C TRP A 100 -23.37 -1.07 -1.06
N GLY A 101 -23.45 0.12 -1.66
CA GLY A 101 -24.71 0.80 -1.96
C GLY A 101 -25.46 0.13 -3.12
N LEU A 102 -26.07 -1.03 -2.89
CA LEU A 102 -26.86 -1.76 -3.88
C LEU A 102 -28.25 -1.14 -4.08
N PRO A 103 -28.82 -1.18 -5.30
CA PRO A 103 -28.25 -1.77 -6.52
C PRO A 103 -27.27 -0.84 -7.27
N GLY A 104 -27.02 0.38 -6.81
CA GLY A 104 -26.20 1.38 -7.51
C GLY A 104 -24.74 0.95 -7.74
N MET A 105 -24.18 0.12 -6.87
CA MET A 105 -22.82 -0.44 -6.98
C MET A 105 -22.81 -1.91 -7.41
N ALA A 106 -23.76 -2.32 -8.28
CA ALA A 106 -23.86 -3.72 -8.72
C ALA A 106 -22.66 -4.25 -9.53
N SER A 107 -21.81 -3.37 -10.08
CA SER A 107 -20.55 -3.76 -10.74
C SER A 107 -19.42 -4.07 -9.74
N GLN A 108 -19.62 -3.82 -8.45
CA GLN A 108 -18.58 -4.03 -7.44
C GLN A 108 -18.67 -5.41 -6.82
N SER A 109 -17.51 -6.00 -6.59
CA SER A 109 -17.34 -7.28 -5.90
C SER A 109 -16.13 -7.25 -4.96
N GLY A 110 -16.06 -8.17 -3.99
CA GLY A 110 -14.89 -8.28 -3.12
C GLY A 110 -15.19 -8.57 -1.65
N ILE A 111 -14.23 -8.25 -0.79
CA ILE A 111 -14.25 -8.51 0.65
C ILE A 111 -13.97 -7.19 1.38
N PHE A 112 -14.82 -6.89 2.36
CA PHE A 112 -14.61 -5.81 3.33
C PHE A 112 -14.65 -6.40 4.74
N SER A 113 -13.57 -6.28 5.49
CA SER A 113 -13.53 -6.65 6.91
C SER A 113 -13.96 -5.47 7.77
N HIS A 114 -14.28 -5.75 9.05
CA HIS A 114 -14.54 -4.70 10.03
C HIS A 114 -13.59 -4.84 11.21
N SER A 115 -12.95 -3.76 11.64
CA SER A 115 -12.18 -3.76 12.88
C SER A 115 -13.08 -4.14 14.05
N LEU A 116 -12.63 -5.05 14.91
CA LEU A 116 -13.38 -5.37 16.14
C LEU A 116 -13.41 -4.14 17.03
N TYR A 117 -14.59 -3.77 17.52
CA TYR A 117 -14.81 -2.59 18.35
C TYR A 117 -14.40 -1.27 17.65
N GLY A 118 -14.36 -1.29 16.31
CA GLY A 118 -14.06 -0.13 15.47
C GLY A 118 -15.31 0.68 15.13
N GLY A 119 -15.10 1.85 14.54
CA GLY A 119 -16.17 2.62 13.92
C GLY A 119 -16.63 2.00 12.59
N PRO A 120 -17.78 2.45 12.04
CA PRO A 120 -18.47 1.84 10.90
C PRO A 120 -17.63 1.72 9.61
N THR A 121 -16.58 2.53 9.47
CA THR A 121 -15.70 2.55 8.30
C THR A 121 -14.35 1.87 8.52
N ASN A 122 -14.01 1.47 9.76
CA ASN A 122 -12.69 0.90 10.06
C ASN A 122 -12.63 -0.56 9.57
N GLY A 123 -11.74 -0.84 8.62
CA GLY A 123 -11.74 -2.15 7.97
C GLY A 123 -10.72 -2.29 6.86
N ASN A 124 -10.41 -3.53 6.48
CA ASN A 124 -9.53 -3.83 5.36
C ASN A 124 -10.38 -4.21 4.15
N MET A 125 -9.91 -3.90 2.93
CA MET A 125 -10.67 -4.12 1.70
C MET A 125 -9.81 -4.72 0.59
N LEU A 126 -10.38 -5.69 -0.11
CA LEU A 126 -10.02 -6.02 -1.48
C LEU A 126 -11.30 -5.94 -2.31
N ARG A 127 -11.38 -4.97 -3.23
CA ARG A 127 -12.56 -4.72 -4.07
C ARG A 127 -12.17 -4.68 -5.54
N PHE A 128 -13.05 -5.21 -6.38
CA PHE A 128 -13.03 -5.10 -7.83
C PHE A 128 -14.25 -4.30 -8.27
N ASP A 129 -14.09 -3.39 -9.23
CA ASP A 129 -15.19 -2.72 -9.94
C ASP A 129 -15.12 -3.12 -11.42
N ASP A 130 -16.14 -3.83 -11.89
CA ASP A 130 -16.22 -4.39 -13.24
C ASP A 130 -16.94 -3.45 -14.22
N LYS A 131 -17.08 -2.16 -13.87
CA LYS A 131 -17.68 -1.16 -14.75
C LYS A 131 -16.76 -0.88 -15.94
N THR A 132 -17.21 -1.25 -17.14
CA THR A 132 -16.43 -1.08 -18.39
C THR A 132 -15.96 0.36 -18.60
N GLY A 133 -14.66 0.53 -18.84
CA GLY A 133 -14.01 1.83 -19.03
C GLY A 133 -13.74 2.61 -17.74
N ALA A 134 -14.06 2.01 -16.58
CA ALA A 134 -13.81 2.55 -15.25
C ALA A 134 -13.41 1.43 -14.27
N GLU A 135 -12.78 0.38 -14.78
CA GLU A 135 -12.39 -0.80 -14.01
C GLU A 135 -11.38 -0.41 -12.92
N GLU A 136 -11.54 -0.97 -11.73
CA GLU A 136 -10.66 -0.67 -10.60
C GLU A 136 -10.44 -1.89 -9.72
N VAL A 137 -9.21 -2.03 -9.21
CA VAL A 137 -8.93 -2.86 -8.04
C VAL A 137 -8.52 -1.95 -6.90
N LYS A 138 -9.25 -2.03 -5.78
CA LYS A 138 -8.92 -1.30 -4.55
C LYS A 138 -8.42 -2.27 -3.50
N PHE A 139 -7.20 -2.02 -3.03
CA PHE A 139 -6.62 -2.70 -1.89
C PHE A 139 -6.37 -1.68 -0.77
N HIS A 140 -7.01 -1.90 0.39
CA HIS A 140 -6.98 -0.99 1.52
C HIS A 140 -6.61 -1.74 2.79
N ALA A 141 -5.59 -1.24 3.47
CA ALA A 141 -5.19 -1.68 4.80
C ALA A 141 -5.52 -0.58 5.81
N GLU A 142 -6.27 -0.92 6.85
CA GLU A 142 -6.68 0.04 7.90
C GLU A 142 -5.49 0.57 8.71
N LYS A 143 -4.44 -0.24 8.84
CA LYS A 143 -3.28 0.08 9.68
C LYS A 143 -1.96 -0.25 8.97
N ASP A 144 -1.48 -1.48 9.15
CA ASP A 144 -0.19 -1.91 8.63
C ASP A 144 -0.41 -2.81 7.41
N LEU A 145 0.33 -2.57 6.33
CA LEU A 145 0.42 -3.47 5.19
C LEU A 145 1.83 -4.08 5.13
N ASN A 146 1.92 -5.37 5.42
CA ASN A 146 3.16 -6.14 5.32
C ASN A 146 3.11 -7.04 4.08
N THR A 147 4.09 -6.89 3.20
CA THR A 147 4.25 -7.74 2.00
C THR A 147 5.56 -8.52 2.11
N THR A 148 5.51 -9.82 1.81
CA THR A 148 6.71 -10.67 1.76
C THR A 148 6.66 -11.54 0.52
N VAL A 149 7.65 -11.37 -0.36
CA VAL A 149 7.82 -12.17 -1.58
C VAL A 149 9.10 -12.98 -1.42
N LYS A 150 9.00 -14.32 -1.45
CA LYS A 150 10.14 -15.22 -1.17
C LYS A 150 11.06 -15.47 -2.36
N ASN A 151 10.73 -14.92 -3.52
CA ASN A 151 11.49 -15.08 -4.75
C ASN A 151 11.43 -13.76 -5.54
N ASN A 152 10.78 -13.75 -6.69
CA ASN A 152 10.72 -12.59 -7.58
C ASN A 152 9.39 -11.83 -7.44
N GLU A 153 9.46 -10.50 -7.36
CA GLU A 153 8.32 -9.59 -7.54
C GLU A 153 8.46 -8.88 -8.89
N THR A 154 7.38 -8.77 -9.66
CA THR A 154 7.33 -8.01 -10.91
C THR A 154 6.15 -7.06 -10.85
N HIS A 155 6.37 -5.82 -11.27
CA HIS A 155 5.35 -4.78 -11.26
C HIS A 155 5.43 -3.97 -12.55
N THR A 156 4.39 -4.07 -13.38
CA THR A 156 4.25 -3.33 -14.63
C THR A 156 3.04 -2.40 -14.53
N VAL A 157 3.26 -1.11 -14.81
CA VAL A 157 2.20 -0.10 -14.90
C VAL A 157 2.28 0.50 -16.30
N MET A 158 1.18 0.40 -17.06
CA MET A 158 1.18 0.73 -18.50
C MET A 158 1.06 2.23 -18.79
N VAL A 159 0.59 3.00 -17.82
CA VAL A 159 0.36 4.45 -17.96
C VAL A 159 1.17 5.17 -16.88
N ASP A 160 0.53 5.53 -15.76
CA ASP A 160 1.16 6.35 -14.71
C ASP A 160 1.16 5.64 -13.36
N ARG A 161 2.24 5.85 -12.58
CA ARG A 161 2.34 5.42 -11.19
C ARG A 161 2.62 6.61 -10.28
N THR A 162 1.71 6.87 -9.35
CA THR A 162 1.91 7.85 -8.25
C THR A 162 2.22 7.11 -6.95
N LYS A 163 3.23 7.57 -6.21
CA LYS A 163 3.60 7.04 -4.89
C LYS A 163 3.75 8.19 -3.90
N THR A 164 3.04 8.12 -2.77
CA THR A 164 3.10 9.14 -1.72
C THR A 164 3.38 8.50 -0.37
N ILE A 165 4.42 8.99 0.32
CA ILE A 165 4.79 8.60 1.68
C ILE A 165 4.76 9.86 2.53
N ILE A 166 3.87 9.91 3.51
CA ILE A 166 3.65 11.11 4.34
C ILE A 166 4.77 11.30 5.38
N LYS A 167 5.37 10.20 5.82
CA LYS A 167 6.46 10.20 6.80
C LYS A 167 7.76 9.81 6.11
N ASN A 168 8.30 8.64 6.45
CA ASN A 168 9.62 8.22 6.04
C ASN A 168 9.54 7.03 5.09
N GLU A 169 10.38 7.03 4.06
CA GLU A 169 10.68 5.85 3.24
C GLU A 169 12.11 5.40 3.52
N THR A 170 12.31 4.08 3.62
CA THR A 170 13.64 3.46 3.66
C THR A 170 13.67 2.36 2.62
N ASN A 171 14.71 2.36 1.78
CA ASN A 171 14.91 1.38 0.73
C ASN A 171 16.31 0.76 0.89
N SER A 172 16.37 -0.56 0.94
CA SER A 172 17.61 -1.33 1.05
C SER A 172 17.64 -2.37 -0.06
N ILE A 173 18.69 -2.34 -0.86
CA ILE A 173 18.92 -3.27 -1.97
C ILE A 173 20.20 -4.02 -1.61
N GLY A 174 20.12 -5.36 -1.59
CA GLY A 174 21.26 -6.20 -1.16
C GLY A 174 22.40 -6.27 -2.18
N GLU A 175 22.08 -6.10 -3.46
CA GLU A 175 23.03 -6.16 -4.58
C GLU A 175 22.85 -4.89 -5.45
N ASP A 176 22.58 -5.05 -6.74
CA ASP A 176 22.50 -3.94 -7.69
C ASP A 176 21.12 -3.26 -7.75
N ARG A 177 21.14 -1.93 -7.89
CA ARG A 177 19.98 -1.12 -8.27
C ARG A 177 20.23 -0.45 -9.62
N ASN A 178 19.47 -0.86 -10.63
CA ASN A 178 19.48 -0.23 -11.96
C ASN A 178 18.19 0.57 -12.18
N THR A 179 18.31 1.80 -12.69
CA THR A 179 17.17 2.68 -13.03
C THR A 179 17.38 3.27 -14.41
N THR A 180 16.36 3.25 -15.26
CA THR A 180 16.39 3.87 -16.59
C THR A 180 15.17 4.78 -16.73
N VAL A 181 15.41 6.06 -16.99
CA VAL A 181 14.38 7.07 -17.24
C VAL A 181 14.59 7.59 -18.66
N THR A 182 13.59 7.48 -19.52
CA THR A 182 13.73 7.77 -20.97
C THR A 182 13.58 9.25 -21.32
N LYS A 183 13.04 10.04 -20.39
CA LYS A 183 12.88 11.49 -20.52
C LYS A 183 13.54 12.16 -19.31
N ASN A 184 12.81 12.99 -18.59
CA ASN A 184 13.35 13.79 -17.50
C ASN A 184 13.30 13.00 -16.18
N ASP A 185 14.39 13.09 -15.40
CA ASP A 185 14.45 12.66 -14.00
C ASP A 185 14.69 13.88 -13.12
N GLY A 186 13.88 14.05 -12.08
CA GLY A 186 13.84 15.25 -11.26
C GLY A 186 13.85 14.92 -9.79
N LEU A 187 14.72 15.60 -9.03
CA LEU A 187 14.85 15.43 -7.58
C LEU A 187 14.78 16.79 -6.89
N SER A 188 13.86 16.95 -5.93
CA SER A 188 13.78 18.13 -5.07
C SER A 188 13.93 17.72 -3.61
N VAL A 189 14.95 18.25 -2.94
CA VAL A 189 15.25 17.99 -1.52
C VAL A 189 15.31 19.33 -0.80
N LYS A 190 14.44 19.54 0.19
CA LYS A 190 14.27 20.84 0.85
C LYS A 190 15.36 21.21 1.86
N LEU A 191 16.07 20.21 2.40
CA LEU A 191 17.06 20.42 3.47
C LEU A 191 18.46 20.02 2.99
N ALA A 192 18.77 18.73 2.98
CA ALA A 192 20.09 18.23 2.64
C ALA A 192 20.01 16.89 1.90
N GLN A 193 20.90 16.72 0.93
CA GLN A 193 21.17 15.46 0.27
C GLN A 193 22.61 15.03 0.59
N THR A 194 22.77 13.78 1.03
CA THR A 194 24.08 13.17 1.26
C THR A 194 24.21 11.94 0.37
N ILE A 195 25.31 11.83 -0.36
CA ILE A 195 25.62 10.67 -1.20
C ILE A 195 26.99 10.14 -0.77
N ASN A 196 27.03 8.91 -0.26
CA ASN A 196 28.27 8.24 0.14
C ASN A 196 28.53 7.08 -0.83
N ILE A 197 29.66 7.13 -1.54
CA ILE A 197 30.03 6.12 -2.54
C ILE A 197 31.36 5.51 -2.10
N GLY A 198 31.40 4.18 -1.98
CA GLY A 198 32.58 3.47 -1.48
C GLY A 198 33.77 3.47 -2.44
N THR A 199 33.53 3.59 -3.75
CA THR A 199 34.57 3.53 -4.79
C THR A 199 34.49 4.72 -5.75
N THR A 200 33.67 4.64 -6.79
CA THR A 200 33.65 5.62 -7.89
C THR A 200 32.26 6.22 -8.05
N TYR A 201 32.20 7.55 -7.99
CA TYR A 201 31.03 8.31 -8.45
C TYR A 201 31.30 8.86 -9.84
N ARG A 202 30.53 8.39 -10.83
CA ARG A 202 30.68 8.78 -12.24
C ARG A 202 29.42 9.48 -12.73
N LEU A 203 29.62 10.63 -13.37
CA LEU A 203 28.59 11.38 -14.07
C LEU A 203 29.02 11.55 -15.52
N ASP A 204 28.27 10.96 -16.44
CA ASP A 204 28.42 11.17 -17.88
C ASP A 204 27.29 12.07 -18.36
N VAL A 205 27.64 13.23 -18.91
CA VAL A 205 26.67 14.25 -19.31
C VAL A 205 26.91 14.63 -20.76
N GLY A 206 25.86 14.55 -21.58
CA GLY A 206 25.97 14.66 -23.03
C GLY A 206 26.06 16.08 -23.60
N ASP A 207 25.54 17.08 -22.88
CA ASP A 207 25.49 18.48 -23.36
C ASP A 207 26.19 19.44 -22.39
N GLN A 208 25.66 19.60 -21.18
CA GLN A 208 26.20 20.53 -20.19
C GLN A 208 26.05 19.99 -18.77
N PHE A 209 27.12 20.04 -17.97
CA PHE A 209 27.06 19.77 -16.54
C PHE A 209 27.23 21.07 -15.76
N THR A 210 26.24 21.37 -14.91
CA THR A 210 26.18 22.62 -14.15
C THR A 210 26.09 22.34 -12.65
N LEU A 211 26.99 22.93 -11.88
CA LEU A 211 26.95 22.97 -10.42
C LEU A 211 26.84 24.43 -9.96
N ARG A 212 25.70 24.80 -9.37
CA ARG A 212 25.43 26.17 -8.92
C ARG A 212 25.13 26.23 -7.42
N CYS A 213 25.68 27.23 -6.74
CA CYS A 213 25.43 27.55 -5.34
C CYS A 213 25.33 29.07 -5.15
N GLY A 214 24.11 29.62 -5.16
CA GLY A 214 23.89 31.06 -5.11
C GLY A 214 24.57 31.78 -6.28
N ASN A 215 25.55 32.64 -5.96
CA ASN A 215 26.34 33.43 -6.91
C ASN A 215 27.60 32.73 -7.41
N ALA A 216 27.82 31.46 -7.04
CA ALA A 216 28.93 30.64 -7.55
C ALA A 216 28.41 29.56 -8.51
N ALA A 217 29.16 29.31 -9.58
CA ALA A 217 28.85 28.27 -10.55
C ALA A 217 30.11 27.64 -11.16
N LEU A 218 30.00 26.35 -11.49
CA LEU A 218 30.91 25.57 -12.33
C LEU A 218 30.09 24.99 -13.48
N VAL A 219 30.57 25.18 -14.70
CA VAL A 219 29.91 24.68 -15.91
C VAL A 219 30.91 23.97 -16.80
N LEU A 220 30.59 22.74 -17.23
CA LEU A 220 31.30 21.99 -18.25
C LEU A 220 30.40 21.89 -19.47
N HIS A 221 30.93 22.21 -20.64
CA HIS A 221 30.20 22.16 -21.91
C HIS A 221 30.69 21.02 -22.80
N LYS A 222 29.82 20.53 -23.69
CA LYS A 222 30.16 19.46 -24.65
C LYS A 222 31.31 19.78 -25.61
N ASP A 223 31.62 21.06 -25.80
CA ASP A 223 32.75 21.50 -26.63
C ASP A 223 34.11 21.43 -25.89
N GLY A 224 34.08 21.07 -24.61
CA GLY A 224 35.26 20.93 -23.75
C GLY A 224 35.61 22.19 -22.96
N SER A 225 34.87 23.29 -23.11
CA SER A 225 35.07 24.49 -22.31
C SER A 225 34.60 24.29 -20.85
N ILE A 226 35.31 24.94 -19.92
CA ILE A 226 35.05 24.88 -18.47
C ILE A 226 35.03 26.29 -17.92
N GLU A 227 33.96 26.66 -17.24
CA GLU A 227 33.76 28.00 -16.68
C GLU A 227 33.59 27.95 -15.17
N PHE A 228 34.24 28.89 -14.48
CA PHE A 228 34.10 29.12 -13.04
C PHE A 228 33.65 30.58 -12.83
N CYS A 229 32.58 30.76 -12.08
CA CYS A 229 32.11 32.07 -11.65
C CYS A 229 31.94 32.10 -10.13
N GLY A 230 32.34 33.20 -9.49
CA GLY A 230 32.09 33.45 -8.08
C GLY A 230 32.80 34.68 -7.55
N LYS A 231 32.61 34.98 -6.25
CA LYS A 231 33.25 36.11 -5.57
C LYS A 231 34.78 35.99 -5.52
N GLN A 232 35.29 34.78 -5.34
CA GLN A 232 36.71 34.49 -5.20
C GLN A 232 36.97 33.03 -5.56
N LEU A 233 38.02 32.77 -6.34
CA LEU A 233 38.53 31.43 -6.63
C LEU A 233 39.85 31.25 -5.89
N MET A 234 39.88 30.37 -4.89
CA MET A 234 41.09 30.04 -4.14
C MET A 234 41.60 28.68 -4.59
N LEU A 235 42.86 28.62 -5.00
CA LEU A 235 43.52 27.39 -5.44
C LEU A 235 44.74 27.13 -4.54
N HIS A 236 44.67 26.13 -3.66
CA HIS A 236 45.74 25.79 -2.72
C HIS A 236 46.36 24.44 -3.12
N THR A 237 47.68 24.40 -3.34
CA THR A 237 48.43 23.16 -3.64
C THR A 237 49.53 22.93 -2.61
N SER A 238 49.77 21.67 -2.21
CA SER A 238 50.87 21.29 -1.30
C SER A 238 52.19 20.99 -2.02
N ASP A 239 52.13 20.87 -3.35
CA ASP A 239 53.26 20.69 -4.25
C ASP A 239 53.09 21.69 -5.42
N VAL A 240 53.44 21.33 -6.65
CA VAL A 240 53.36 22.22 -7.82
C VAL A 240 51.93 22.38 -8.36
N MET A 241 51.54 23.63 -8.64
CA MET A 241 50.41 23.98 -9.52
C MET A 241 50.91 24.26 -10.93
N GLN A 242 50.30 23.68 -11.96
CA GLN A 242 50.65 23.91 -13.38
C GLN A 242 49.44 24.42 -14.16
N LEU A 243 49.64 25.48 -14.96
CA LEU A 243 48.69 25.97 -15.95
C LEU A 243 49.38 25.91 -17.31
N ILE A 244 48.80 25.17 -18.25
CA ILE A 244 49.42 24.89 -19.55
C ILE A 244 48.36 25.08 -20.63
N GLY A 245 48.67 25.93 -21.60
CA GLY A 245 47.83 26.20 -22.77
C GLY A 245 48.66 26.81 -23.88
N LYS A 246 48.07 26.96 -25.08
CA LYS A 246 48.72 27.69 -26.18
C LYS A 246 48.91 29.18 -25.86
N GLY A 247 48.07 29.73 -24.99
CA GLY A 247 48.16 31.07 -24.44
C GLY A 247 47.55 31.09 -23.04
N ILE A 248 48.05 31.99 -22.18
CA ILE A 248 47.53 32.24 -20.84
C ILE A 248 47.33 33.74 -20.72
N ASP A 249 46.07 34.18 -20.72
CA ASP A 249 45.71 35.57 -20.56
C ASP A 249 45.24 35.82 -19.12
N MET A 250 45.92 36.73 -18.44
CA MET A 250 45.57 37.15 -17.07
C MET A 250 44.99 38.56 -17.13
N ASN A 251 43.68 38.66 -16.91
CA ASN A 251 42.88 39.88 -17.06
C ASN A 251 42.92 40.48 -18.49
N PRO A 252 42.62 39.68 -19.55
CA PRO A 252 42.42 40.25 -20.87
C PRO A 252 41.27 41.28 -20.81
N ASP A 253 41.46 42.45 -21.41
CA ASP A 253 40.45 43.51 -21.57
C ASP A 253 39.88 44.15 -20.29
N GLY A 254 40.62 44.14 -19.18
CA GLY A 254 40.21 44.85 -17.96
C GLY A 254 39.17 44.13 -17.10
N GLY A 255 38.85 42.86 -17.43
CA GLY A 255 38.15 41.93 -16.55
C GLY A 255 36.72 42.34 -16.18
N THR A 256 35.79 42.20 -17.12
CA THR A 256 34.36 42.32 -16.77
C THR A 256 33.92 41.02 -16.10
N ALA A 257 33.41 41.09 -14.87
CA ALA A 257 32.98 39.91 -14.13
C ALA A 257 31.71 39.31 -14.75
N VAL A 258 31.79 38.04 -15.15
CA VAL A 258 30.64 37.22 -15.54
C VAL A 258 29.94 36.72 -14.28
N THR A 259 28.62 36.60 -14.29
CA THR A 259 27.80 36.14 -13.16
C THR A 259 27.39 34.68 -13.30
N ALA A 260 26.91 34.07 -12.20
CA ALA A 260 26.38 32.72 -12.24
C ALA A 260 25.14 32.59 -13.12
N ASP A 261 24.37 33.68 -13.30
CA ASP A 261 23.23 33.70 -14.21
C ASP A 261 23.65 33.73 -15.69
N ASP A 262 24.82 34.27 -16.01
CA ASP A 262 25.33 34.32 -17.39
C ASP A 262 25.77 32.94 -17.90
N ILE A 263 26.38 32.12 -17.02
CA ILE A 263 26.94 30.80 -17.41
C ILE A 263 26.03 29.63 -17.02
N ALA A 264 25.20 29.80 -15.99
CA ALA A 264 24.36 28.77 -15.40
C ALA A 264 22.96 29.33 -15.06
N PRO A 265 22.19 29.82 -16.05
CA PRO A 265 20.89 30.43 -15.81
C PRO A 265 19.96 29.46 -15.09
N LEU A 266 19.21 29.96 -14.10
CA LEU A 266 18.14 29.17 -13.50
C LEU A 266 17.12 28.85 -14.59
N LEU A 267 16.78 27.57 -14.72
CA LEU A 267 15.64 27.16 -15.53
C LEU A 267 14.40 27.87 -14.97
N THR A 268 13.78 28.73 -15.78
CA THR A 268 12.48 29.30 -15.45
C THR A 268 11.50 28.15 -15.35
N SER A 269 10.82 28.03 -14.22
CA SER A 269 9.71 27.08 -14.09
C SER A 269 8.67 27.41 -15.15
N GLU A 270 8.51 26.56 -16.16
CA GLU A 270 7.28 26.45 -16.94
C GLU A 270 6.19 25.78 -16.10
#